data_AF-A0A485LG49-F1
#
_entry.id   AF-A0A485LG49-F1
#
_cell.length_a   1.000
_cell.length_b   1.000
_cell.length_c   1.000
_cell.angle_alpha   90.00
_cell.angle_beta   90.00
_cell.angle_gamma   90.00
#
_symmetry.space_group_name_H-M   'P 1'
#
loop_
_entity.id
_entity.type
_entity.pdbx_description
1 polymer ?
#
loop_
_entity_poly.entity_id
_entity_poly.type
_entity_poly.pdbx_seq_one_letter_code
_entity_poly.pdbx_strand_id
1 'polypeptide(L)'
;MLAWEEVAIQLGRSPSFKINKKASALKTRFETIMNKFKAGEASSKRKSGTVEEYEEREQLLTDMRSLMRDHEESSDARRDVKKRKAEGIESSGVLMRRMAIAEVTTQGDEAEGGDIVRKKKPAAPRVDVGGLLEVIQSGIDEKRRRDDAMIEMMKERLDFDRAQADRQAQHHADQQCLMLELVGAILKKT
;
A
#
# COMPACT_ATOMS: atom_id res chain seq x y z
N MET A 1 -25.51 -3.04 -1.91
CA MET A 1 -26.34 -4.20 -2.32
C MET A 1 -26.14 -4.57 -3.79
N LEU A 2 -25.93 -3.59 -4.68
CA LEU A 2 -25.79 -3.80 -6.13
C LEU A 2 -24.76 -4.85 -6.59
N ALA A 3 -23.58 -4.94 -5.94
CA ALA A 3 -22.52 -5.85 -6.38
C ALA A 3 -22.93 -7.34 -6.38
N TRP A 4 -23.68 -7.79 -5.36
CA TRP A 4 -24.14 -9.19 -5.28
C TRP A 4 -25.34 -9.47 -6.19
N GLU A 5 -26.10 -8.44 -6.55
CA GLU A 5 -27.16 -8.54 -7.55
C GLU A 5 -26.55 -8.79 -8.93
N GLU A 6 -25.49 -8.06 -9.28
CA GLU A 6 -24.75 -8.29 -10.51
C GLU A 6 -24.14 -9.70 -10.56
N VAL A 7 -23.52 -10.15 -9.47
CA VAL A 7 -23.02 -11.53 -9.36
C VAL A 7 -24.15 -12.55 -9.59
N ALA A 8 -25.34 -12.32 -9.02
CA ALA A 8 -26.48 -13.20 -9.22
C ALA A 8 -26.94 -13.24 -10.69
N ILE A 9 -26.95 -12.09 -11.37
CA ILE A 9 -27.28 -11.99 -12.79
C ILE A 9 -26.26 -12.76 -13.64
N GLN A 10 -24.96 -12.56 -13.41
CA GLN A 10 -23.90 -13.24 -14.16
C GLN A 10 -23.94 -14.75 -13.97
N LEU A 11 -24.12 -15.22 -12.73
CA LEU A 11 -24.26 -16.65 -12.45
C LEU A 11 -25.50 -17.23 -13.10
N GLY A 12 -26.61 -16.50 -13.15
CA GLY A 12 -27.84 -16.92 -13.83
C GLY A 12 -27.71 -17.02 -15.35
N ARG A 13 -26.75 -16.30 -15.96
CA ARG A 13 -26.43 -16.39 -17.39
C ARG A 13 -25.53 -17.58 -17.74
N SER A 14 -24.83 -18.16 -16.76
CA SER A 14 -23.91 -19.26 -16.99
C SER A 14 -24.67 -20.59 -17.12
N PRO A 15 -24.62 -21.27 -18.28
CA PRO A 15 -25.35 -22.52 -18.50
C PRO A 15 -24.88 -23.67 -17.60
N SER A 16 -23.62 -23.64 -17.16
CA SER A 16 -23.03 -24.62 -16.26
C SER A 16 -23.45 -24.41 -14.79
N PHE A 17 -23.84 -23.18 -14.43
CA PHE A 17 -24.21 -22.83 -13.06
C PHE A 17 -25.73 -22.93 -12.86
N LYS A 18 -26.22 -24.15 -12.63
CA LYS A 18 -27.66 -24.47 -12.52
C LYS A 18 -28.34 -23.97 -11.24
N ILE A 19 -27.74 -23.03 -10.51
CA ILE A 19 -28.24 -22.54 -9.22
C ILE A 19 -28.78 -21.13 -9.37
N ASN A 20 -30.12 -21.00 -9.40
CA ASN A 20 -30.79 -19.71 -9.34
C ASN A 20 -31.05 -19.34 -7.87
N LYS A 21 -30.28 -18.40 -7.32
CA LYS A 21 -30.38 -17.92 -5.93
C LYS A 21 -30.33 -16.40 -5.88
N LYS A 22 -31.01 -15.84 -4.88
CA LYS A 22 -30.97 -14.40 -4.58
C LYS A 22 -29.55 -13.99 -4.17
N ALA A 23 -29.20 -12.74 -4.48
CA ALA A 23 -27.93 -12.09 -4.13
C ALA A 23 -27.49 -12.33 -2.67
N SER A 24 -28.42 -12.17 -1.72
CA SER A 24 -28.15 -12.40 -0.30
C SER A 24 -27.77 -13.85 0.02
N ALA A 25 -28.47 -14.83 -0.56
CA ALA A 25 -28.19 -16.24 -0.36
C ALA A 25 -26.83 -16.65 -0.98
N LEU A 26 -26.46 -16.05 -2.11
CA LEU A 26 -25.15 -16.25 -2.73
C LEU A 26 -24.03 -15.69 -1.87
N LYS A 27 -24.20 -14.46 -1.35
CA LYS A 27 -23.27 -13.84 -0.40
C LYS A 27 -23.04 -14.74 0.82
N THR A 28 -24.11 -15.15 1.49
CA THR A 28 -24.02 -16.00 2.69
C THR A 28 -23.32 -17.33 2.39
N ARG A 29 -23.59 -17.94 1.23
CA ARG A 29 -22.91 -19.18 0.81
C ARG A 29 -21.43 -18.95 0.60
N PHE A 30 -21.05 -17.90 -0.13
CA PHE A 30 -19.66 -17.54 -0.34
C PHE A 30 -18.92 -17.31 0.98
N GLU A 31 -19.48 -16.50 1.88
CA GLU A 31 -18.90 -16.24 3.20
C GLU A 31 -18.74 -17.52 4.01
N THR A 32 -19.73 -18.42 3.97
CA THR A 32 -19.66 -19.71 4.65
C THR A 32 -18.51 -20.57 4.12
N ILE A 33 -18.36 -20.66 2.78
CA ILE A 33 -17.30 -21.44 2.14
C ILE A 33 -15.93 -20.86 2.51
N MET A 34 -15.78 -19.54 2.39
CA MET A 34 -14.52 -18.85 2.65
C MET A 34 -14.13 -18.91 4.13
N ASN A 35 -15.08 -18.80 5.05
CA ASN A 35 -14.82 -18.90 6.49
C ASN A 35 -14.38 -20.31 6.89
N LYS A 36 -14.99 -21.35 6.33
CA LYS A 36 -14.55 -22.74 6.55
C LYS A 36 -13.14 -23.00 6.02
N PHE A 37 -12.84 -22.49 4.84
CA PHE A 37 -11.50 -22.56 4.27
C PHE A 37 -10.46 -21.83 5.15
N LYS A 38 -10.76 -20.60 5.59
CA LYS A 38 -9.90 -19.84 6.51
C LYS A 38 -9.69 -20.53 7.86
N ALA A 39 -10.70 -21.22 8.37
CA ALA A 39 -10.63 -21.97 9.62
C ALA A 39 -9.80 -23.27 9.51
N GLY A 40 -9.26 -23.59 8.32
CA GLY A 40 -8.41 -24.77 8.14
C GLY A 40 -9.19 -26.09 8.19
N GLU A 41 -10.52 -26.08 8.03
CA GLU A 41 -11.30 -27.32 7.89
C GLU A 41 -11.04 -27.96 6.51
N ALA A 42 -9.86 -28.57 6.35
CA ALA A 42 -9.59 -29.55 5.30
C ALA A 42 -10.38 -30.87 5.51
N SER A 43 -11.08 -30.98 6.65
CA SER A 43 -12.02 -32.05 6.99
C SER A 43 -13.36 -31.92 6.24
N SER A 44 -13.32 -31.55 4.96
CA SER A 44 -14.47 -31.71 4.08
C SER A 44 -14.82 -33.20 4.09
N LYS A 45 -15.99 -33.52 4.63
CA LYS A 45 -16.54 -34.88 4.61
C LYS A 45 -16.55 -35.34 3.15
N ARG A 46 -15.58 -36.19 2.79
CA ARG A 46 -15.37 -36.73 1.46
C ARG A 46 -16.63 -37.46 1.03
N LYS A 47 -17.44 -36.82 0.19
CA LYS A 47 -18.63 -37.42 -0.38
C LYS A 47 -18.49 -37.28 -1.88
N SER A 48 -17.83 -38.27 -2.49
CA SER A 48 -17.67 -38.46 -3.94
C SER A 48 -17.09 -37.24 -4.69
N GLY A 49 -15.78 -37.27 -4.96
CA GLY A 49 -15.10 -36.35 -5.89
C GLY A 49 -13.74 -36.94 -6.28
N THR A 50 -13.19 -36.57 -7.42
CA THR A 50 -11.82 -36.97 -7.81
C THR A 50 -10.79 -36.06 -7.12
N VAL A 51 -9.56 -36.55 -6.95
CA VAL A 51 -8.48 -35.77 -6.29
C VAL A 51 -8.27 -34.41 -6.97
N GLU A 52 -8.35 -34.38 -8.31
CA GLU A 52 -8.17 -33.19 -9.14
C GLU A 52 -9.21 -32.08 -8.86
N GLU A 53 -10.49 -32.44 -8.74
CA GLU A 53 -11.57 -31.47 -8.44
C GLU A 53 -11.38 -30.79 -7.08
N TYR A 54 -10.74 -31.47 -6.12
CA TYR A 54 -10.44 -30.90 -4.81
C TYR A 54 -9.25 -29.96 -4.85
N GLU A 55 -8.20 -30.30 -5.61
CA GLU A 55 -7.05 -29.43 -5.81
C GLU A 55 -7.45 -28.12 -6.48
N GLU A 56 -8.28 -28.18 -7.54
CA GLU A 56 -8.79 -26.98 -8.21
C GLU A 56 -9.61 -26.10 -7.24
N ARG A 57 -10.48 -26.71 -6.42
CA ARG A 57 -11.26 -25.96 -5.43
C ARG A 57 -10.38 -25.24 -4.41
N GLU A 58 -9.36 -25.92 -3.87
CA GLU A 58 -8.45 -25.32 -2.88
C GLU A 58 -7.61 -24.19 -3.51
N GLN A 59 -7.17 -24.37 -4.76
CA GLN A 59 -6.49 -23.32 -5.53
C GLN A 59 -7.40 -22.10 -5.71
N LEU A 60 -8.63 -22.29 -6.19
CA LEU A 60 -9.58 -21.19 -6.39
C LEU A 60 -9.88 -20.43 -5.10
N LEU A 61 -10.02 -21.12 -3.97
CA LEU A 61 -10.26 -20.46 -2.68
C LEU A 61 -9.03 -19.69 -2.18
N THR A 62 -7.83 -20.20 -2.46
CA THR A 62 -6.57 -19.51 -2.18
C THR A 62 -6.44 -18.24 -3.02
N ASP A 63 -6.75 -18.32 -4.31
CA ASP A 63 -6.70 -17.18 -5.24
C ASP A 63 -7.71 -16.11 -4.84
N MET A 64 -8.96 -16.51 -4.57
CA MET A 64 -10.00 -15.59 -4.10
C MET A 64 -9.62 -14.92 -2.78
N ARG A 65 -9.02 -15.66 -1.83
CA ARG A 65 -8.53 -15.10 -0.58
C ARG A 65 -7.43 -14.06 -0.81
N SER A 66 -6.51 -14.34 -1.73
CA SER A 66 -5.41 -13.43 -2.09
C SER A 66 -5.96 -12.15 -2.69
N LEU A 67 -6.86 -12.25 -3.68
CA LEU A 67 -7.53 -11.10 -4.30
C LEU A 67 -8.27 -10.23 -3.28
N MET A 68 -8.96 -10.84 -2.31
CA MET A 68 -9.64 -10.10 -1.24
C MET A 68 -8.64 -9.34 -0.34
N ARG A 69 -7.50 -9.96 0.00
CA ARG A 69 -6.47 -9.33 0.82
C ARG A 69 -5.83 -8.15 0.09
N ASP A 70 -5.48 -8.33 -1.17
CA ASP A 70 -4.83 -7.30 -1.97
C ASP A 70 -5.76 -6.08 -2.18
N HIS A 71 -7.07 -6.33 -2.31
CA HIS A 71 -8.06 -5.26 -2.33
C HIS A 71 -8.15 -4.51 -0.99
N GLU A 72 -8.17 -5.22 0.14
CA GLU A 72 -8.18 -4.59 1.48
C GLU A 72 -6.94 -3.70 1.66
N GLU A 73 -5.76 -4.22 1.35
CA GLU A 73 -4.48 -3.51 1.45
C GLU A 73 -4.43 -2.27 0.55
N SER A 74 -4.90 -2.38 -0.69
CA SER A 74 -5.02 -1.24 -1.61
C SER A 74 -6.01 -0.18 -1.10
N SER A 75 -7.10 -0.60 -0.47
CA SER A 75 -8.12 0.30 0.07
C SER A 75 -7.62 1.03 1.33
N ASP A 76 -6.85 0.33 2.17
CA ASP A 76 -6.22 0.88 3.36
C ASP A 76 -5.13 1.88 2.99
N ALA A 77 -4.29 1.57 2.00
CA ALA A 77 -3.29 2.50 1.48
C ALA A 77 -3.94 3.79 0.95
N ARG A 78 -5.06 3.68 0.23
CA ARG A 78 -5.83 4.84 -0.25
C ARG A 78 -6.44 5.65 0.90
N ARG A 79 -6.93 4.99 1.95
CA ARG A 79 -7.48 5.66 3.14
C ARG A 79 -6.40 6.39 3.90
N ASP A 80 -5.22 5.78 4.04
CA ASP A 80 -4.09 6.37 4.74
C ASP A 80 -3.55 7.60 4.00
N VAL A 81 -3.44 7.55 2.67
CA VAL A 81 -3.06 8.73 1.84
C VAL A 81 -4.07 9.87 2.04
N LYS A 82 -5.38 9.58 2.04
CA LYS A 82 -6.41 10.60 2.30
C LYS A 82 -6.28 11.19 3.70
N LYS A 83 -6.03 10.36 4.71
CA LYS A 83 -5.84 10.77 6.10
C LYS A 83 -4.63 11.69 6.25
N ARG A 84 -3.46 11.28 5.73
CA ARG A 84 -2.24 12.10 5.75
C ARG A 84 -2.43 13.45 5.06
N LYS A 85 -3.16 13.47 3.93
CA LYS A 85 -3.48 14.73 3.24
C LYS A 85 -4.37 15.66 4.09
N ALA A 86 -5.38 15.10 4.78
CA ALA A 86 -6.25 15.88 5.66
C ALA A 86 -5.47 16.43 6.87
N GLU A 87 -4.63 15.60 7.50
CA GLU A 87 -3.77 16.01 8.61
C GLU A 87 -2.76 17.08 8.19
N GLY A 88 -2.19 17.00 6.98
CA GLY A 88 -1.32 18.04 6.45
C GLY A 88 -2.03 19.39 6.26
N ILE A 89 -3.28 19.37 5.79
CA ILE A 89 -4.11 20.59 5.65
C ILE A 89 -4.41 21.18 7.03
N GLU A 90 -4.77 20.34 8.01
CA GLU A 90 -5.03 20.81 9.37
C GLU A 90 -3.78 21.40 10.03
N SER A 91 -2.64 20.69 9.93
CA SER A 91 -1.36 21.13 10.50
C SER A 91 -0.91 22.46 9.90
N SER A 92 -0.98 22.61 8.58
CA SER A 92 -0.67 23.88 7.91
C SER A 92 -1.64 25.01 8.29
N GLY A 93 -2.92 24.71 8.47
CA GLY A 93 -3.91 25.66 8.97
C GLY A 93 -3.66 26.12 10.41
N VAL A 94 -3.23 25.22 11.30
CA VAL A 94 -2.84 25.56 12.68
C VAL A 94 -1.61 26.47 12.68
N LEU A 95 -0.61 26.17 11.85
CA LEU A 95 0.58 27.01 11.71
C LEU A 95 0.21 28.43 11.25
N MET A 96 -0.64 28.55 10.22
CA MET A 96 -1.10 29.86 9.75
C MET A 96 -1.82 30.67 10.83
N ARG A 97 -2.69 30.03 11.63
CA ARG A 97 -3.35 30.72 12.76
C ARG A 97 -2.34 31.17 13.82
N ARG A 98 -1.33 30.35 14.13
CA ARG A 98 -0.28 30.72 15.09
C ARG A 98 0.54 31.91 14.60
N MET A 99 0.94 31.91 13.32
CA MET A 99 1.68 33.03 12.72
C MET A 99 0.86 34.32 12.75
N ALA A 100 -0.42 34.26 12.36
CA ALA A 100 -1.31 35.43 12.42
C ALA A 100 -1.48 35.98 13.85
N ILE A 101 -1.60 35.11 14.87
CA ILE A 101 -1.69 35.54 16.27
C ILE A 101 -0.37 36.19 16.72
N ALA A 102 0.77 35.60 16.38
CA ALA A 102 2.09 36.14 16.74
C ALA A 102 2.34 37.54 16.14
N GLU A 103 1.89 37.78 14.90
CA GLU A 103 1.92 39.10 14.26
C GLU A 103 1.02 40.12 14.98
N VAL A 104 -0.17 39.71 15.43
CA VAL A 104 -1.09 40.59 16.17
C VAL A 104 -0.55 40.92 17.56
N THR A 105 0.09 39.97 18.24
CA THR A 105 0.67 40.22 19.58
C THR A 105 1.91 41.09 19.53
N THR A 106 2.76 40.95 18.49
CA THR A 106 3.95 41.80 18.32
C THR A 106 3.61 43.23 17.93
N GLN A 107 2.46 43.48 17.31
CA GLN A 107 1.94 44.83 17.07
C GLN A 107 1.23 45.46 18.29
N GLY A 108 0.95 44.68 19.34
CA GLY A 108 0.24 45.13 20.54
C GLY A 108 1.13 45.75 21.62
N ASP A 109 2.43 45.47 21.62
CA ASP A 109 3.35 45.84 22.72
C ASP A 109 4.11 47.16 22.50
N GLU A 110 3.88 47.88 21.39
CA GLU A 110 4.53 49.18 21.10
C GLU A 110 3.60 50.42 21.24
N ALA A 111 2.50 50.34 22.00
CA ALA A 111 1.58 51.47 22.15
C ALA A 111 1.13 51.76 23.60
N GLU A 112 2.08 52.10 24.47
CA GLU A 112 1.81 53.05 25.57
C GLU A 112 2.26 54.46 25.16
N GLY A 113 1.30 55.38 25.01
CA GLY A 113 1.56 56.79 24.70
C GLY A 113 0.44 57.38 23.88
N GLY A 114 -0.45 58.14 24.53
CA GLY A 114 -1.71 58.61 23.95
C GLY A 114 -1.59 59.55 22.75
N ASP A 115 -2.58 59.47 21.85
CA ASP A 115 -3.49 60.57 21.51
C ASP A 115 -4.63 60.02 20.62
N ILE A 116 -5.84 60.57 20.76
CA ILE A 116 -7.04 60.09 20.05
C ILE A 116 -7.01 60.58 18.60
N VAL A 117 -6.36 59.81 17.72
CA VAL A 117 -6.40 60.06 16.26
C VAL A 117 -7.42 59.13 15.60
N ARG A 118 -8.32 59.74 14.83
CA ARG A 118 -9.44 59.14 14.08
C ARG A 118 -9.04 57.85 13.36
N LYS A 119 -9.59 56.71 13.80
CA LYS A 119 -9.38 55.39 13.21
C LYS A 119 -9.88 55.34 11.76
N LYS A 120 -8.96 55.36 10.79
CA LYS A 120 -9.20 54.85 9.44
C LYS A 120 -9.36 53.33 9.50
N LYS A 121 -10.35 52.78 8.78
CA LYS A 121 -10.56 51.32 8.67
C LYS A 121 -9.25 50.65 8.21
N PRO A 122 -8.75 49.60 8.89
CA PRO A 122 -7.53 48.93 8.46
C PRO A 122 -7.77 48.28 7.10
N ALA A 123 -6.87 48.56 6.14
CA ALA A 123 -6.83 47.86 4.87
C ALA A 123 -6.56 46.37 5.14
N ALA A 124 -7.18 45.49 4.35
CA ALA A 124 -7.03 44.04 4.50
C ALA A 124 -5.54 43.65 4.55
N PRO A 125 -5.11 42.75 5.45
CA PRO A 125 -3.72 42.31 5.53
C PRO A 125 -3.27 41.80 4.17
N ARG A 126 -2.18 42.36 3.64
CA ARG A 126 -1.56 41.83 2.43
C ARG A 126 -0.89 40.52 2.82
N VAL A 127 -1.34 39.41 2.22
CA VAL A 127 -0.72 38.09 2.40
C VAL A 127 0.73 38.17 1.93
N ASP A 128 1.67 37.76 2.79
CA ASP A 128 3.08 37.65 2.42
C ASP A 128 3.28 36.44 1.50
N VAL A 129 3.22 36.71 0.20
CA VAL A 129 3.44 35.71 -0.86
C VAL A 129 4.89 35.18 -0.82
N GLY A 130 5.84 35.99 -0.33
CA GLY A 130 7.26 35.62 -0.23
C GLY A 130 7.48 34.47 0.74
N GLY A 131 7.00 34.60 1.98
CA GLY A 131 7.07 33.52 2.96
C GLY A 131 6.33 32.25 2.52
N LEU A 132 5.21 32.38 1.81
CA LEU A 132 4.50 31.22 1.25
C LEU A 132 5.34 30.47 0.20
N LEU A 133 6.00 31.20 -0.70
CA LEU A 133 6.90 30.62 -1.71
C LEU A 133 8.08 29.90 -1.05
N GLU A 134 8.65 30.45 0.01
CA GLU A 134 9.77 29.86 0.74
C GLU A 134 9.39 28.53 1.42
N VAL A 135 8.21 28.48 2.06
CA VAL A 135 7.69 27.25 2.68
C VAL A 135 7.42 26.17 1.62
N ILE A 136 6.86 26.56 0.46
CA ILE A 136 6.63 25.63 -0.66
C ILE A 136 7.97 25.08 -1.17
N GLN A 137 8.96 25.95 -1.36
CA GLN A 137 10.28 25.55 -1.85
C GLN A 137 10.98 24.60 -0.87
N SER A 138 10.95 24.91 0.43
CA SER A 138 11.48 24.02 1.47
C SER A 138 10.79 22.65 1.47
N GLY A 139 9.47 22.61 1.26
CA GLY A 139 8.72 21.35 1.14
C GLY A 139 9.10 20.52 -0.09
N ILE A 140 9.37 21.18 -1.22
CA ILE A 140 9.83 20.53 -2.46
C ILE A 140 11.23 19.93 -2.25
N ASP A 141 12.14 20.68 -1.64
CA ASP A 141 13.51 20.24 -1.41
C ASP A 141 13.56 19.06 -0.42
N GLU A 142 12.74 19.12 0.63
CA GLU A 142 12.61 18.04 1.60
C GLU A 142 12.00 16.78 0.98
N LYS A 143 11.01 16.92 0.08
CA LYS A 143 10.49 15.78 -0.69
C LYS A 143 11.58 15.16 -1.57
N ARG A 144 12.37 15.99 -2.26
CA ARG A 144 13.45 15.52 -3.12
C ARG A 144 14.49 14.71 -2.33
N ARG A 145 14.89 15.20 -1.15
CA ARG A 145 15.82 14.47 -0.26
C ARG A 145 15.31 13.09 0.14
N ARG A 146 14.01 12.95 0.44
CA ARG A 146 13.41 11.65 0.79
C ARG A 146 13.38 10.71 -0.40
N ASP A 147 13.02 11.22 -1.57
CA ASP A 147 12.99 10.45 -2.82
C ASP A 147 14.42 9.96 -3.16
N ASP A 148 15.44 10.81 -3.03
CA ASP A 148 16.85 10.47 -3.25
C ASP A 148 17.33 9.39 -2.25
N ALA A 149 16.99 9.52 -0.97
CA ALA A 149 17.33 8.53 0.05
C ALA A 149 16.66 7.16 -0.22
N MET A 150 15.41 7.16 -0.68
CA MET A 150 14.72 5.93 -1.06
C MET A 150 15.37 5.27 -2.29
N ILE A 151 15.77 6.07 -3.28
CA ILE A 151 16.46 5.58 -4.47
C ILE A 151 17.80 4.94 -4.09
N GLU A 152 18.58 5.56 -3.21
CA GLU A 152 19.85 4.99 -2.75
C GLU A 152 19.65 3.66 -2.00
N MET A 153 18.67 3.59 -1.09
CA MET A 153 18.34 2.33 -0.40
C MET A 153 17.96 1.22 -1.41
N MET A 154 17.24 1.55 -2.48
CA MET A 154 16.87 0.59 -3.52
C MET A 154 18.08 0.12 -4.34
N LYS A 155 19.03 1.03 -4.64
CA LYS A 155 20.29 0.67 -5.30
C LYS A 155 21.13 -0.27 -4.44
N GLU A 156 21.32 0.06 -3.16
CA GLU A 156 22.06 -0.79 -2.22
C GLU A 156 21.46 -2.20 -2.16
N ARG A 157 20.13 -2.31 -2.19
CA ARG A 157 19.46 -3.60 -2.22
C ARG A 157 19.73 -4.37 -3.50
N LEU A 158 19.66 -3.72 -4.66
CA LEU A 158 19.95 -4.34 -5.95
C LEU A 158 21.41 -4.82 -6.03
N ASP A 159 22.35 -4.05 -5.49
CA ASP A 159 23.76 -4.43 -5.47
C ASP A 159 24.02 -5.60 -4.51
N PHE A 160 23.34 -5.64 -3.37
CA PHE A 160 23.36 -6.80 -2.47
C PHE A 160 22.83 -8.07 -3.16
N ASP A 161 21.68 -7.96 -3.82
CA ASP A 161 21.05 -9.10 -4.52
C ASP A 161 21.93 -9.60 -5.68
N ARG A 162 22.57 -8.68 -6.44
CA ARG A 162 23.57 -9.02 -7.47
C ARG A 162 24.77 -9.77 -6.87
N ALA A 163 25.38 -9.23 -5.81
CA ALA A 163 26.53 -9.87 -5.17
C ALA A 163 26.19 -11.24 -4.58
N GLN A 164 24.95 -11.42 -4.09
CA GLN A 164 24.47 -12.73 -3.64
C GLN A 164 24.32 -13.72 -4.80
N ALA A 165 23.76 -13.29 -5.93
CA ALA A 165 23.64 -14.12 -7.12
C ALA A 165 25.02 -14.55 -7.66
N ASP A 166 25.99 -13.64 -7.68
CA ASP A 166 27.37 -13.94 -8.11
C ASP A 166 28.03 -14.99 -7.21
N ARG A 167 27.85 -14.89 -5.89
CA ARG A 167 28.35 -15.91 -4.95
C ARG A 167 27.71 -17.27 -5.18
N GLN A 168 26.40 -17.31 -5.42
CA GLN A 168 25.72 -18.57 -5.73
C GLN A 168 26.22 -19.16 -7.05
N ALA A 169 26.39 -18.34 -8.08
CA ALA A 169 26.93 -18.78 -9.37
C ALA A 169 28.36 -19.35 -9.23
N GLN A 170 29.24 -18.69 -8.45
CA GLN A 170 30.58 -19.19 -8.15
C GLN A 170 30.53 -20.53 -7.41
N HIS A 171 29.74 -20.64 -6.35
CA HIS A 171 29.59 -21.91 -5.63
C HIS A 171 29.08 -23.04 -6.54
N HIS A 172 28.11 -22.76 -7.41
CA HIS A 172 27.63 -23.74 -8.37
C HIS A 172 28.71 -24.13 -9.40
N ALA A 173 29.48 -23.17 -9.91
CA ALA A 173 30.58 -23.44 -10.84
C ALA A 173 31.68 -24.29 -10.18
N ASP A 174 32.09 -23.95 -8.95
CA ASP A 174 33.11 -24.70 -8.19
C ASP A 174 32.65 -26.14 -7.94
N GLN A 175 31.38 -26.34 -7.57
CA GLN A 175 30.80 -27.68 -7.42
C GLN A 175 30.85 -28.47 -8.73
N GLN A 176 30.53 -27.84 -9.86
CA GLN A 176 30.61 -28.48 -11.17
C GLN A 176 32.05 -28.87 -11.53
N CYS A 177 33.02 -27.99 -11.30
CA CYS A 177 34.44 -28.27 -11.52
C CYS A 177 34.91 -29.47 -10.69
N LEU A 178 34.60 -29.50 -9.39
CA LEU A 178 34.93 -30.61 -8.50
C LEU A 178 34.35 -31.95 -8.98
N MET A 179 33.08 -31.95 -9.44
CA MET A 179 32.47 -33.16 -9.99
C MET A 179 33.17 -33.64 -11.27
N LEU A 180 33.50 -32.72 -12.18
CA LEU A 180 34.20 -33.05 -13.43
C LEU A 180 35.61 -33.59 -13.15
N GLU A 181 36.33 -33.02 -12.18
CA GLU A 181 37.64 -33.55 -11.75
C GLU A 181 37.52 -34.97 -11.19
N LEU A 182 36.52 -35.22 -10.34
CA LEU A 182 36.28 -36.56 -9.78
C LEU A 182 35.97 -37.58 -10.87
N VAL A 183 35.07 -37.24 -11.80
CA VAL A 183 34.73 -38.10 -12.95
C VAL A 183 35.96 -38.36 -13.81
N GLY A 184 36.75 -37.33 -14.10
CA GLY A 184 38.02 -37.47 -14.84
C GLY A 184 39.05 -38.36 -14.13
N ALA A 185 39.14 -38.28 -12.81
CA ALA A 185 40.03 -39.11 -12.00
C ALA A 185 39.59 -40.59 -11.96
N ILE A 186 38.27 -40.84 -11.96
CA ILE A 186 37.71 -42.20 -12.05
C ILE A 186 38.01 -42.80 -13.44
N LEU A 187 37.74 -42.06 -14.52
CA LEU A 187 38.00 -42.50 -15.89
C LEU A 187 39.47 -42.84 -16.13
N LYS A 188 40.42 -42.07 -15.57
CA LYS A 188 41.87 -42.33 -15.70
C LYS A 188 42.38 -43.55 -14.92
N LYS A 189 41.60 -44.08 -13.96
CA LYS A 189 41.96 -45.25 -13.15
C LYS A 189 41.44 -46.58 -13.71
N THR A 190 40.70 -46.54 -14.82
CA THR A 190 40.18 -47.71 -15.56
C THR A 190 40.98 -47.92 -16.83
#